data_AF-A0A6P3FZF2-F1
#
_entry.id   AF-A0A6P3FZF2-F1
#
_cell.length_a   1.000
_cell.length_b   1.000
_cell.length_c   1.000
_cell.angle_alpha   90.00
_cell.angle_beta   90.00
_cell.angle_gamma   90.00
#
_symmetry.space_group_name_H-M   'P 1'
#
loop_
_entity.id
_entity.type
_entity.pdbx_description
1 polymer ?
#
loop_
_entity_poly.entity_id
_entity_poly.type
_entity_poly.pdbx_seq_one_letter_code
_entity_poly.pdbx_strand_id
1 'polypeptide(L)'
;PLGFLSTGDSNLPGNYGLRDQHMAIAWVKRNIAAFGGDPNNITIFGESAGGASVSLQTLSPYNKGLIQRAISQSGVALSPWAIQHNPLFWAQQIAKKVGCPEGDPASLAKCLKVTDPRALTLAYKLPLTAQKYPVLYYLAFVPVVDGDFIPDDPLNLFDNAADIDYLIGTNDMDGHLFATVDMPAIDKSKKDITDEDFYNLVAGFTMTKGLDGARAAFDTYTEAWAQDSSQENKKKTVVNLETDILFLMPTEKVLNLHTAMS
;
A
#
# COMPACT_ATOMS: atom_id res chain seq x y z
N PRO A 1 6.23 9.43 8.02
CA PRO A 1 5.81 9.41 9.44
C PRO A 1 4.64 10.36 9.76
N LEU A 2 4.76 11.67 9.51
CA LEU A 2 3.78 12.66 10.00
C LEU A 2 2.31 12.39 9.63
N GLY A 3 2.04 11.79 8.46
CA GLY A 3 0.68 11.44 8.03
C GLY A 3 0.12 10.11 8.57
N PHE A 4 0.97 9.18 9.02
CA PHE A 4 0.54 7.78 9.25
C PHE A 4 1.20 7.09 10.45
N LEU A 5 1.99 7.81 11.25
CA LEU A 5 2.60 7.25 12.46
C LEU A 5 1.51 6.79 13.43
N SER A 6 1.56 5.53 13.85
CA SER A 6 0.53 4.94 14.71
C SER A 6 1.15 4.04 15.77
N THR A 7 0.55 4.01 16.96
CA THR A 7 0.83 3.03 18.03
C THR A 7 -0.10 1.83 17.97
N GLY A 8 -1.06 1.80 17.05
CA GLY A 8 -2.08 0.75 16.96
C GLY A 8 -3.13 0.82 18.08
N ASP A 9 -3.20 1.93 18.80
CA ASP A 9 -4.15 2.18 19.89
C ASP A 9 -4.59 3.66 19.90
N SER A 10 -5.40 4.04 20.90
CA SER A 10 -5.95 5.39 21.02
C SER A 10 -4.92 6.48 21.36
N ASN A 11 -3.68 6.14 21.73
CA ASN A 11 -2.66 7.14 22.08
C ASN A 11 -2.18 7.90 20.83
N LEU A 12 -2.02 7.16 19.72
CA LEU A 12 -1.62 7.66 18.42
C LEU A 12 -2.28 6.78 17.34
N PRO A 13 -3.57 6.97 17.02
CA PRO A 13 -4.33 6.05 16.17
C PRO A 13 -3.80 5.97 14.73
N GLY A 14 -3.21 7.06 14.21
CA GLY A 14 -2.71 7.13 12.83
C GLY A 14 -3.75 7.70 11.87
N ASN A 15 -3.62 7.34 10.58
CA ASN A 15 -4.52 7.74 9.50
C ASN A 15 -4.72 9.27 9.32
N TYR A 16 -3.82 10.11 9.82
CA TYR A 16 -3.93 11.57 9.70
C TYR A 16 -4.01 12.02 8.24
N GLY A 17 -3.19 11.43 7.37
CA GLY A 17 -3.22 11.72 5.93
C GLY A 17 -4.55 11.34 5.26
N LEU A 18 -5.20 10.25 5.69
CA LEU A 18 -6.54 9.92 5.18
C LEU A 18 -7.60 10.92 5.68
N ARG A 19 -7.46 11.40 6.93
CA ARG A 19 -8.36 12.42 7.47
C ARG A 19 -8.16 13.76 6.76
N ASP A 20 -6.94 14.12 6.40
CA ASP A 20 -6.66 15.32 5.62
C ASP A 20 -7.32 15.24 4.23
N GLN A 21 -7.23 14.09 3.56
CA GLN A 21 -7.93 13.83 2.29
C GLN A 21 -9.45 13.91 2.46
N HIS A 22 -10.03 13.29 3.49
CA HIS A 22 -11.46 13.40 3.81
C HIS A 22 -11.88 14.86 4.03
N MET A 23 -11.08 15.64 4.76
CA MET A 23 -11.34 17.06 4.98
C MET A 23 -11.38 17.84 3.67
N ALA A 24 -10.50 17.53 2.71
CA ALA A 24 -10.52 18.11 1.38
C ALA A 24 -11.79 17.71 0.60
N ILE A 25 -12.16 16.43 0.60
CA ILE A 25 -13.40 15.93 -0.03
C ILE A 25 -14.63 16.65 0.57
N ALA A 26 -14.71 16.73 1.89
CA ALA A 26 -15.80 17.39 2.60
C ALA A 26 -15.82 18.92 2.34
N TRP A 27 -14.65 19.55 2.19
CA TRP A 27 -14.58 20.95 1.79
C TRP A 27 -15.11 21.16 0.37
N VAL A 28 -14.72 20.32 -0.58
CA VAL A 28 -15.24 20.36 -1.95
C VAL A 28 -16.76 20.19 -1.94
N LYS A 29 -17.30 19.19 -1.22
CA LYS A 29 -18.74 18.98 -1.07
C LYS A 29 -19.48 20.25 -0.61
N ARG A 30 -18.94 20.98 0.37
CA ARG A 30 -19.59 22.17 0.92
C ARG A 30 -19.48 23.41 0.03
N ASN A 31 -18.41 23.53 -0.75
CA ASN A 31 -18.03 24.80 -1.37
C ASN A 31 -18.07 24.80 -2.90
N ILE A 32 -17.99 23.63 -3.56
CA ILE A 32 -17.75 23.57 -5.01
C ILE A 32 -18.89 24.20 -5.84
N ALA A 33 -20.11 24.26 -5.30
CA ALA A 33 -21.24 24.94 -5.94
C ALA A 33 -20.96 26.44 -6.21
N ALA A 34 -20.24 27.11 -5.31
CA ALA A 34 -19.86 28.52 -5.50
C ALA A 34 -18.84 28.71 -6.64
N PHE A 35 -18.16 27.63 -7.04
CA PHE A 35 -17.22 27.58 -8.15
C PHE A 35 -17.86 27.02 -9.44
N GLY A 36 -19.17 26.75 -9.44
CA GLY A 36 -19.91 26.21 -10.58
C GLY A 36 -19.86 24.69 -10.74
N GLY A 37 -19.32 23.95 -9.76
CA GLY A 37 -19.37 22.48 -9.77
C GLY A 37 -20.62 21.92 -9.10
N ASP A 38 -20.97 20.68 -9.41
CA ASP A 38 -22.08 19.97 -8.76
C ASP A 38 -21.59 19.21 -7.52
N PRO A 39 -22.02 19.58 -6.29
CA PRO A 39 -21.59 18.91 -5.06
C PRO A 39 -22.10 17.46 -4.98
N ASN A 40 -23.10 17.05 -5.76
CA ASN A 40 -23.61 15.67 -5.78
C ASN A 40 -22.94 14.80 -6.84
N ASN A 41 -21.95 15.34 -7.56
CA ASN A 41 -21.32 14.67 -8.68
C ASN A 41 -19.78 14.60 -8.53
N ILE A 42 -19.31 14.32 -7.32
CA ILE A 42 -17.88 14.30 -6.99
C ILE A 42 -17.26 12.97 -7.44
N THR A 43 -16.25 13.06 -8.31
CA THR A 43 -15.34 11.96 -8.63
C THR A 43 -14.02 12.16 -7.90
N ILE A 44 -13.57 11.17 -7.15
CA ILE A 44 -12.19 11.11 -6.66
C ILE A 44 -11.35 10.19 -7.55
N PHE A 45 -10.12 10.57 -7.83
CA PHE A 45 -9.20 9.73 -8.59
C PHE A 45 -7.77 9.89 -8.09
N GLY A 46 -6.97 8.83 -8.22
CA GLY A 46 -5.60 8.82 -7.75
C GLY A 46 -4.82 7.61 -8.24
N GLU A 47 -3.50 7.74 -8.20
CA GLU A 47 -2.54 6.73 -8.65
C GLU A 47 -1.64 6.27 -7.49
N SER A 48 -1.21 5.01 -7.51
CA SER A 48 -0.36 4.40 -6.47
C SER A 48 -0.98 4.57 -5.08
N ALA A 49 -0.25 5.19 -4.13
CA ALA A 49 -0.77 5.55 -2.81
C ALA A 49 -2.04 6.40 -2.87
N GLY A 50 -2.21 7.22 -3.91
CA GLY A 50 -3.44 7.95 -4.22
C GLY A 50 -4.58 7.03 -4.66
N GLY A 51 -4.31 5.98 -5.43
CA GLY A 51 -5.32 4.96 -5.80
C GLY A 51 -5.75 4.13 -4.60
N ALA A 52 -4.80 3.65 -3.80
CA ALA A 52 -5.11 2.98 -2.53
C ALA A 52 -5.89 3.91 -1.59
N SER A 53 -5.53 5.21 -1.56
CA SER A 53 -6.30 6.22 -0.83
C SER A 53 -7.72 6.36 -1.37
N VAL A 54 -7.92 6.47 -2.69
CA VAL A 54 -9.27 6.52 -3.29
C VAL A 54 -10.10 5.34 -2.82
N SER A 55 -9.55 4.13 -2.92
CA SER A 55 -10.19 2.91 -2.44
C SER A 55 -10.51 2.96 -0.93
N LEU A 56 -9.61 3.48 -0.08
CA LEU A 56 -9.87 3.59 1.36
C LEU A 56 -10.90 4.69 1.69
N GLN A 57 -10.93 5.77 0.90
CA GLN A 57 -11.92 6.84 1.06
C GLN A 57 -13.33 6.35 0.70
N THR A 58 -13.51 5.52 -0.33
CA THR A 58 -14.81 4.92 -0.66
C THR A 58 -15.28 3.91 0.39
N LEU A 59 -14.34 3.16 0.99
CA LEU A 59 -14.65 2.17 2.02
C LEU A 59 -14.88 2.78 3.41
N SER A 60 -14.43 4.02 3.66
CA SER A 60 -14.60 4.66 4.96
C SER A 60 -16.05 5.15 5.17
N PRO A 61 -16.70 4.84 6.30
CA PRO A 61 -18.05 5.32 6.59
C PRO A 61 -18.13 6.86 6.69
N TYR A 62 -17.00 7.53 6.91
CA TYR A 62 -16.91 9.00 6.97
C TYR A 62 -17.28 9.69 5.66
N ASN A 63 -17.19 9.00 4.52
CA ASN A 63 -17.48 9.58 3.20
C ASN A 63 -18.86 9.21 2.65
N LYS A 64 -19.73 8.61 3.46
CA LYS A 64 -21.09 8.28 3.04
C LYS A 64 -21.83 9.51 2.49
N GLY A 65 -22.25 9.44 1.23
CA GLY A 65 -22.95 10.53 0.52
C GLY A 65 -22.05 11.68 0.03
N LEU A 66 -20.73 11.59 0.19
CA LEU A 66 -19.79 12.61 -0.29
C LEU A 66 -19.24 12.30 -1.68
N ILE A 67 -18.98 11.02 -1.97
CA ILE A 67 -18.35 10.56 -3.21
C ILE A 67 -19.42 9.92 -4.10
N GLN A 68 -19.45 10.30 -5.38
CA GLN A 68 -20.33 9.67 -6.38
C GLN A 68 -19.57 8.67 -7.24
N ARG A 69 -18.30 8.95 -7.56
CA ARG A 69 -17.46 8.07 -8.37
C ARG A 69 -16.03 8.00 -7.86
N ALA A 70 -15.38 6.90 -8.16
CA ALA A 70 -14.00 6.66 -7.81
C ALA A 70 -13.21 6.14 -9.01
N ILE A 71 -11.93 6.49 -9.08
CA ILE A 71 -10.98 5.94 -10.05
C ILE A 71 -9.67 5.61 -9.35
N SER A 72 -9.33 4.32 -9.27
CA SER A 72 -8.10 3.84 -8.65
C SER A 72 -7.15 3.29 -9.70
N GLN A 73 -6.00 3.95 -9.84
CA GLN A 73 -4.96 3.59 -10.80
C GLN A 73 -3.78 2.99 -10.04
N SER A 74 -3.38 1.77 -10.38
CA SER A 74 -2.16 1.13 -9.85
C SER A 74 -2.10 1.12 -8.32
N GLY A 75 -3.24 0.89 -7.65
CA GLY A 75 -3.29 0.85 -6.20
C GLY A 75 -4.71 0.79 -5.67
N VAL A 76 -4.96 -0.12 -4.72
CA VAL A 76 -6.26 -0.32 -4.08
C VAL A 76 -6.11 -0.61 -2.59
N ALA A 77 -7.20 -0.58 -1.82
CA ALA A 77 -7.17 -0.80 -0.37
C ALA A 77 -6.66 -2.20 0.04
N LEU A 78 -6.72 -3.18 -0.88
CA LEU A 78 -6.23 -4.54 -0.66
C LEU A 78 -4.79 -4.77 -1.16
N SER A 79 -4.13 -3.75 -1.72
CA SER A 79 -2.72 -3.85 -2.07
C SER A 79 -1.91 -4.15 -0.79
N PRO A 80 -0.91 -5.05 -0.82
CA PRO A 80 -0.21 -5.48 0.38
C PRO A 80 0.59 -4.37 1.08
N TRP A 81 0.83 -3.25 0.39
CA TRP A 81 1.48 -2.05 0.90
C TRP A 81 0.49 -0.99 1.41
N ALA A 82 -0.83 -1.19 1.30
CA ALA A 82 -1.83 -0.18 1.62
C ALA A 82 -2.20 -0.12 3.12
N ILE A 83 -2.00 -1.20 3.86
CA ILE A 83 -2.29 -1.30 5.30
C ILE A 83 -1.08 -1.79 6.08
N GLN A 84 -0.74 -1.10 7.17
CA GLN A 84 0.29 -1.51 8.12
C GLN A 84 -0.32 -2.38 9.23
N HIS A 85 0.13 -3.64 9.31
CA HIS A 85 -0.36 -4.60 10.32
C HIS A 85 0.38 -4.55 11.66
N ASN A 86 1.58 -3.96 11.72
CA ASN A 86 2.35 -3.81 12.96
C ASN A 86 2.87 -2.37 13.14
N PRO A 87 1.97 -1.38 13.34
CA PRO A 87 2.36 0.03 13.41
C PRO A 87 3.21 0.36 14.65
N LEU A 88 2.94 -0.29 15.80
CA LEU A 88 3.69 -0.06 17.04
C LEU A 88 5.18 -0.37 16.87
N PHE A 89 5.53 -1.44 16.16
CA PHE A 89 6.92 -1.78 15.86
C PHE A 89 7.64 -0.61 15.16
N TRP A 90 7.03 -0.03 14.13
CA TRP A 90 7.62 1.09 13.39
C TRP A 90 7.64 2.39 14.19
N ALA A 91 6.64 2.63 15.04
CA ALA A 91 6.65 3.75 15.97
C ALA A 91 7.82 3.67 16.95
N GLN A 92 8.10 2.49 17.51
CA GLN A 92 9.26 2.25 18.38
C GLN A 92 10.58 2.45 17.63
N GLN A 93 10.69 1.99 16.38
CA GLN A 93 11.90 2.22 15.56
C GLN A 93 12.19 3.72 15.35
N ILE A 94 11.16 4.54 15.15
CA ILE A 94 11.33 5.99 15.04
C ILE A 94 11.66 6.62 16.38
N ALA A 95 10.96 6.20 17.44
CA ALA A 95 11.17 6.70 18.80
C ALA A 95 12.62 6.56 19.23
N LYS A 96 13.21 5.38 19.01
CA LYS A 96 14.62 5.12 19.29
C LYS A 96 15.56 6.10 18.57
N LYS A 97 15.26 6.46 17.32
CA LYS A 97 16.09 7.37 16.52
C LYS A 97 15.97 8.83 16.94
N VAL A 98 14.85 9.22 17.52
CA VAL A 98 14.59 10.60 17.97
C VAL A 98 14.72 10.78 19.49
N GLY A 99 15.12 9.72 20.22
CA GLY A 99 15.33 9.77 21.67
C GLY A 99 14.04 9.74 22.50
N CYS A 100 12.96 9.19 21.96
CA CYS A 100 11.71 8.99 22.70
C CYS A 100 11.69 7.66 23.48
N PRO A 101 10.97 7.58 24.61
CA PRO A 101 10.82 6.35 25.37
C PRO A 101 10.02 5.30 24.57
N GLU A 102 10.44 4.04 24.63
CA GLU A 102 9.85 2.93 23.86
C GLU A 102 8.85 2.06 24.65
N GLY A 103 8.79 2.23 25.98
CA GLY A 103 8.09 1.32 26.90
C GLY A 103 6.57 1.52 26.96
N ASP A 104 6.12 2.67 27.44
CA ASP A 104 4.70 2.99 27.61
C ASP A 104 4.14 3.71 26.36
N PRO A 105 3.10 3.18 25.69
CA PRO A 105 2.53 3.77 24.48
C PRO A 105 2.07 5.23 24.64
N ALA A 106 1.55 5.62 25.81
CA ALA A 106 1.11 6.99 26.05
C ALA A 106 2.30 7.96 26.11
N SER A 107 3.37 7.58 26.82
CA SER A 107 4.62 8.34 26.92
C SER A 107 5.35 8.43 25.58
N LEU A 108 5.37 7.32 24.84
CA LEU A 108 5.86 7.23 23.47
C LEU A 108 5.13 8.23 22.56
N ALA A 109 3.80 8.15 22.50
CA ALA A 109 2.96 9.01 21.67
C ALA A 109 3.13 10.49 22.04
N LYS A 110 3.15 10.82 23.33
CA LYS A 110 3.35 12.20 23.82
C LYS A 110 4.70 12.75 23.38
N CYS A 111 5.77 11.96 23.50
CA CYS A 111 7.11 12.37 23.08
C CYS A 111 7.18 12.59 21.56
N LEU A 112 6.64 11.66 20.78
CA LEU A 112 6.61 11.77 19.33
C LEU A 112 5.85 13.03 18.87
N LYS A 113 4.73 13.39 19.51
CA LYS A 113 3.95 14.60 19.16
C LYS A 113 4.69 15.92 19.37
N VAL A 114 5.68 15.97 20.27
CA VAL A 114 6.46 17.19 20.58
C VAL A 114 7.87 17.18 19.98
N THR A 115 8.26 16.08 19.33
CA THR A 115 9.55 15.97 18.64
C THR A 115 9.54 16.88 17.40
N ASP A 116 10.70 17.45 17.06
CA ASP A 116 10.85 18.23 15.82
C ASP A 116 10.32 17.43 14.61
N PRO A 117 9.34 17.95 13.86
CA PRO A 117 8.74 17.24 12.74
C PRO A 117 9.75 16.93 11.63
N ARG A 118 10.82 17.73 11.48
CA ARG A 118 11.89 17.45 10.51
C ARG A 118 12.72 16.26 10.97
N ALA A 119 13.11 16.23 12.25
CA ALA A 119 13.79 15.07 12.85
C ALA A 119 12.94 13.78 12.74
N LEU A 120 11.64 13.83 13.03
CA LEU A 120 10.73 12.68 12.85
C LEU A 120 10.69 12.19 11.40
N THR A 121 10.62 13.13 10.45
CA THR A 121 10.58 12.79 9.02
C THR A 121 11.89 12.13 8.58
N LEU A 122 13.04 12.69 8.99
CA LEU A 122 14.36 12.19 8.63
C LEU A 122 14.79 10.92 9.39
N ALA A 123 14.10 10.59 10.49
CA ALA A 123 14.34 9.36 11.24
C ALA A 123 14.01 8.10 10.42
N TYR A 124 13.07 8.19 9.49
CA TYR A 124 12.78 7.11 8.55
C TYR A 124 13.51 7.34 7.23
N LYS A 125 14.18 6.29 6.74
CA LYS A 125 14.77 6.24 5.40
C LYS A 125 14.44 4.88 4.81
N LEU A 126 13.79 4.87 3.65
CA LEU A 126 13.56 3.64 2.90
C LEU A 126 14.93 3.10 2.45
N PRO A 127 15.33 1.89 2.84
CA PRO A 127 16.54 1.28 2.28
C PRO A 127 16.28 0.96 0.80
N LEU A 128 17.18 1.42 -0.07
CA LEU A 128 17.09 1.22 -1.53
C LEU A 128 18.11 0.20 -2.05
N THR A 129 18.96 -0.35 -1.19
CA THR A 129 19.97 -1.36 -1.56
C THR A 129 20.16 -2.38 -0.45
N ALA A 130 20.59 -3.59 -0.84
CA ALA A 130 21.03 -4.66 0.05
C ALA A 130 20.02 -5.01 1.15
N GLN A 131 18.74 -5.03 0.81
CA GLN A 131 17.68 -5.39 1.73
C GLN A 131 17.66 -6.91 1.97
N LYS A 132 17.23 -7.30 3.18
CA LYS A 132 17.00 -8.71 3.52
C LYS A 132 15.66 -9.21 2.98
N TYR A 133 14.69 -8.31 2.85
CA TYR A 133 13.33 -8.59 2.43
C TYR A 133 12.98 -7.69 1.23
N PRO A 134 11.96 -8.03 0.44
CA PRO A 134 11.42 -7.13 -0.59
C PRO A 134 11.12 -5.72 -0.05
N VAL A 135 11.28 -4.69 -0.87
CA VAL A 135 11.15 -3.27 -0.51
C VAL A 135 9.79 -2.95 0.10
N LEU A 136 8.75 -3.71 -0.30
CA LEU A 136 7.41 -3.72 0.27
C LEU A 136 7.42 -3.71 1.81
N TYR A 137 8.23 -4.57 2.44
CA TYR A 137 8.27 -4.73 3.90
C TYR A 137 8.79 -3.50 4.63
N TYR A 138 9.45 -2.60 3.91
CA TYR A 138 9.97 -1.38 4.48
C TYR A 138 8.99 -0.23 4.38
N LEU A 139 7.90 -0.30 3.59
CA LEU A 139 6.86 0.74 3.49
C LEU A 139 6.08 0.86 4.82
N ALA A 140 6.70 1.54 5.78
CA ALA A 140 6.33 1.48 7.18
C ALA A 140 5.12 2.35 7.55
N PHE A 141 5.07 3.56 7.00
CA PHE A 141 4.11 4.60 7.38
C PHE A 141 3.02 4.75 6.32
N VAL A 142 2.11 3.80 6.33
CA VAL A 142 0.91 3.72 5.49
C VAL A 142 -0.33 3.63 6.40
N PRO A 143 -1.56 3.70 5.87
CA PRO A 143 -2.78 3.56 6.67
C PRO A 143 -2.81 2.32 7.57
N VAL A 144 -3.62 2.37 8.62
CA VAL A 144 -3.87 1.26 9.56
C VAL A 144 -5.37 1.03 9.73
N VAL A 145 -5.78 -0.16 10.14
CA VAL A 145 -7.12 -0.40 10.67
C VAL A 145 -7.17 0.22 12.08
N ASP A 146 -7.87 1.34 12.23
CA ASP A 146 -7.92 2.11 13.49
C ASP A 146 -9.21 1.90 14.29
N GLY A 147 -10.16 1.12 13.76
CA GLY A 147 -11.47 0.92 14.38
C GLY A 147 -12.37 2.15 14.28
N ASP A 148 -12.00 3.15 13.46
CA ASP A 148 -12.71 4.42 13.32
C ASP A 148 -12.81 4.86 11.86
N PHE A 149 -11.77 5.48 11.30
CA PHE A 149 -11.77 5.91 9.90
C PHE A 149 -11.77 4.69 8.97
N ILE A 150 -10.98 3.67 9.31
CA ILE A 150 -11.00 2.34 8.71
C ILE A 150 -11.42 1.37 9.83
N PRO A 151 -12.73 1.06 9.95
CA PRO A 151 -13.27 0.39 11.12
C PRO A 151 -13.00 -1.13 11.19
N ASP A 152 -12.68 -1.76 10.06
CA ASP A 152 -12.36 -3.19 9.97
C ASP A 152 -11.34 -3.40 8.83
N ASP A 153 -10.90 -4.65 8.61
CA ASP A 153 -10.15 -5.02 7.41
C ASP A 153 -10.89 -4.51 6.16
N PRO A 154 -10.24 -3.80 5.23
CA PRO A 154 -10.89 -3.26 4.04
C PRO A 154 -11.67 -4.30 3.22
N LEU A 155 -11.31 -5.58 3.33
CA LEU A 155 -12.04 -6.68 2.71
C LEU A 155 -13.52 -6.73 3.12
N ASN A 156 -13.86 -6.27 4.32
CA ASN A 156 -15.20 -6.36 4.91
C ASN A 156 -16.02 -5.06 4.75
N LEU A 157 -15.50 -4.05 4.06
CA LEU A 157 -16.07 -2.70 4.04
C LEU A 157 -16.77 -2.31 2.72
N PHE A 158 -16.86 -3.23 1.76
CA PHE A 158 -17.33 -2.93 0.40
C PHE A 158 -18.78 -2.49 0.31
N ASP A 159 -19.62 -2.82 1.31
CA ASP A 159 -20.98 -2.31 1.44
C ASP A 159 -21.04 -0.76 1.44
N ASN A 160 -19.99 -0.10 1.95
CA ASN A 160 -19.91 1.36 1.97
C ASN A 160 -19.74 1.98 0.57
N ALA A 161 -19.25 1.19 -0.39
CA ALA A 161 -18.98 1.62 -1.76
C ALA A 161 -20.02 1.11 -2.78
N ALA A 162 -21.11 0.46 -2.34
CA ALA A 162 -22.10 -0.16 -3.23
C ALA A 162 -22.73 0.81 -4.24
N ASP A 163 -22.98 2.06 -3.83
CA ASP A 163 -23.60 3.10 -4.67
C ASP A 163 -22.59 4.03 -5.39
N ILE A 164 -21.31 3.66 -5.45
CA ILE A 164 -20.23 4.49 -6.03
C ILE A 164 -19.77 3.88 -7.35
N ASP A 165 -19.89 4.60 -8.47
CA ASP A 165 -19.33 4.13 -9.75
C ASP A 165 -17.81 4.01 -9.63
N TYR A 166 -17.22 2.86 -9.95
CA TYR A 166 -15.78 2.63 -9.75
C TYR A 166 -15.05 2.15 -11.00
N LEU A 167 -14.06 2.93 -11.44
CA LEU A 167 -13.06 2.49 -12.44
C LEU A 167 -11.77 2.09 -11.73
N ILE A 168 -11.24 0.92 -12.03
CA ILE A 168 -10.03 0.40 -11.41
C ILE A 168 -9.13 -0.19 -12.49
N GLY A 169 -7.82 0.00 -12.40
CA GLY A 169 -6.88 -0.61 -13.34
C GLY A 169 -5.43 -0.54 -12.88
N THR A 170 -4.57 -1.24 -13.61
CA THR A 170 -3.12 -1.31 -13.43
C THR A 170 -2.42 -1.07 -14.76
N ASN A 171 -1.13 -0.75 -14.71
CA ASN A 171 -0.28 -0.79 -15.91
C ASN A 171 0.24 -2.22 -16.13
N ASP A 172 0.76 -2.48 -17.33
CA ASP A 172 1.30 -3.79 -17.72
C ASP A 172 2.52 -4.22 -16.91
N MET A 173 3.36 -3.26 -16.50
CA MET A 173 4.62 -3.47 -15.77
C MET A 173 4.69 -2.62 -14.49
N ASP A 174 3.57 -2.46 -13.76
CA ASP A 174 3.53 -1.64 -12.53
C ASP A 174 4.58 -2.04 -11.48
N GLY A 175 4.92 -3.33 -11.42
CA GLY A 175 5.94 -3.85 -10.51
C GLY A 175 7.37 -3.47 -10.88
N HIS A 176 7.65 -2.98 -12.10
CA HIS A 176 9.03 -2.76 -12.58
C HIS A 176 9.83 -1.83 -11.67
N LEU A 177 9.20 -0.76 -11.16
CA LEU A 177 9.86 0.20 -10.26
C LEU A 177 10.37 -0.47 -8.97
N PHE A 178 9.59 -1.38 -8.40
CA PHE A 178 9.91 -2.09 -7.15
C PHE A 178 10.90 -3.22 -7.44
N ALA A 179 10.69 -3.92 -8.55
CA ALA A 179 11.56 -4.99 -9.02
C ALA A 179 12.99 -4.52 -9.28
N THR A 180 13.20 -3.29 -9.75
CA THR A 180 14.56 -2.73 -9.91
C THR A 180 15.25 -2.48 -8.55
N VAL A 181 14.50 -2.24 -7.49
CA VAL A 181 15.07 -2.11 -6.13
C VAL A 181 15.42 -3.48 -5.56
N ASP A 182 14.50 -4.44 -5.65
CA ASP A 182 14.66 -5.77 -5.08
C ASP A 182 15.63 -6.65 -5.89
N MET A 183 15.66 -6.46 -7.20
CA MET A 183 16.55 -7.14 -8.13
C MET A 183 17.18 -6.18 -9.15
N PRO A 184 18.22 -5.41 -8.76
CA PRO A 184 18.85 -4.41 -9.63
C PRO A 184 19.50 -4.96 -10.91
N ALA A 185 19.52 -6.27 -11.10
CA ALA A 185 19.96 -6.93 -12.33
C ALA A 185 18.97 -6.75 -13.50
N ILE A 186 17.69 -6.46 -13.21
CA ILE A 186 16.65 -6.26 -14.23
C ILE A 186 17.08 -5.18 -15.25
N ASP A 187 17.48 -4.00 -14.78
CA ASP A 187 17.88 -2.89 -15.65
C ASP A 187 19.35 -2.92 -16.10
N LYS A 188 20.09 -3.99 -15.76
CA LYS A 188 21.52 -4.11 -16.11
C LYS A 188 21.71 -5.17 -17.19
N SER A 189 22.00 -4.75 -18.42
CA SER A 189 22.19 -5.64 -19.57
C SER A 189 23.34 -6.65 -19.41
N LYS A 190 24.34 -6.36 -18.56
CA LYS A 190 25.48 -7.24 -18.27
C LYS A 190 25.37 -8.02 -16.97
N LYS A 191 24.18 -8.05 -16.36
CA LYS A 191 23.90 -8.86 -15.16
C LYS A 191 22.75 -9.80 -15.43
N ASP A 192 23.00 -11.05 -15.10
CA ASP A 192 22.06 -12.14 -15.24
C ASP A 192 21.32 -12.36 -13.92
N ILE A 193 20.08 -12.82 -14.03
CA ILE A 193 19.27 -13.33 -12.93
C ILE A 193 19.37 -14.85 -12.97
N THR A 194 19.69 -15.44 -11.82
CA THR A 194 19.69 -16.89 -11.63
C THR A 194 18.37 -17.36 -11.05
N ASP A 195 18.13 -18.68 -11.14
CA ASP A 195 16.96 -19.32 -10.54
C ASP A 195 16.96 -19.16 -9.01
N GLU A 196 18.14 -19.18 -8.39
CA GLU A 196 18.31 -18.94 -6.96
C GLU A 196 17.96 -17.50 -6.58
N ASP A 197 18.40 -16.51 -7.37
CA ASP A 197 18.04 -15.11 -7.14
C ASP A 197 16.51 -14.94 -7.16
N PHE A 198 15.85 -15.52 -8.16
CA PHE A 198 14.39 -15.46 -8.28
C PHE A 198 13.67 -16.22 -7.17
N TYR A 199 14.13 -17.42 -6.80
CA TYR A 199 13.57 -18.18 -5.69
C TYR A 199 13.66 -17.41 -4.36
N ASN A 200 14.80 -16.75 -4.10
CA ASN A 200 14.97 -15.94 -2.90
C ASN A 200 14.00 -14.75 -2.86
N LEU A 201 13.76 -14.10 -4.00
CA LEU A 201 12.75 -13.04 -4.11
C LEU A 201 11.33 -13.58 -3.83
N VAL A 202 10.96 -14.68 -4.49
CA VAL A 202 9.66 -15.35 -4.29
C VAL A 202 9.47 -15.72 -2.82
N ALA A 203 10.47 -16.36 -2.19
CA ALA A 203 10.43 -16.72 -0.78
C ALA A 203 10.26 -15.50 0.13
N GLY A 204 10.83 -14.36 -0.26
CA GLY A 204 10.64 -13.07 0.41
C GLY A 204 9.19 -12.59 0.39
N PHE A 205 8.46 -12.77 -0.72
CA PHE A 205 7.04 -12.39 -0.81
C PHE A 205 6.09 -13.42 -0.18
N THR A 206 6.45 -14.70 -0.17
CA THR A 206 5.57 -15.79 0.30
C THR A 206 5.84 -16.22 1.73
N MET A 207 6.54 -15.42 2.55
CA MET A 207 6.93 -15.81 3.92
C MET A 207 5.75 -16.29 4.78
N THR A 208 4.56 -15.69 4.60
CA THR A 208 3.34 -16.05 5.33
C THR A 208 2.82 -17.45 5.02
N LYS A 209 3.27 -18.06 3.92
CA LYS A 209 2.94 -19.42 3.47
C LYS A 209 4.11 -20.41 3.60
N GLY A 210 5.25 -19.95 4.13
CA GLY A 210 6.45 -20.78 4.33
C GLY A 210 7.05 -21.33 3.04
N LEU A 211 7.88 -22.37 3.18
CA LEU A 211 8.62 -22.97 2.07
C LEU A 211 7.73 -23.60 0.99
N ASP A 212 6.57 -24.13 1.38
CA ASP A 212 5.65 -24.75 0.43
C ASP A 212 5.00 -23.70 -0.47
N GLY A 213 4.62 -22.55 0.10
CA GLY A 213 4.14 -21.40 -0.68
C GLY A 213 5.21 -20.84 -1.61
N ALA A 214 6.46 -20.75 -1.14
CA ALA A 214 7.58 -20.28 -1.94
C ALA A 214 7.83 -21.19 -3.16
N ARG A 215 7.85 -22.52 -2.94
CA ARG A 215 8.03 -23.50 -4.00
C ARG A 215 6.89 -23.46 -5.01
N ALA A 216 5.64 -23.48 -4.54
CA ALA A 216 4.48 -23.44 -5.44
C ALA A 216 4.45 -22.18 -6.30
N ALA A 217 4.76 -21.01 -5.72
CA ALA A 217 4.87 -19.77 -6.48
C ALA A 217 6.04 -19.81 -7.47
N PHE A 218 7.23 -20.25 -7.04
CA PHE A 218 8.38 -20.36 -7.93
C PHE A 218 8.09 -21.28 -9.13
N ASP A 219 7.53 -22.46 -8.89
CA ASP A 219 7.18 -23.42 -9.95
C ASP A 219 6.18 -22.81 -10.94
N THR A 220 5.17 -22.09 -10.44
CA THR A 220 4.16 -21.42 -11.27
C THR A 220 4.77 -20.35 -12.17
N TYR A 221 5.59 -19.45 -11.62
CA TYR A 221 6.17 -18.35 -12.40
C TYR A 221 7.29 -18.81 -13.34
N THR A 222 7.99 -19.90 -13.02
CA THR A 222 9.10 -20.42 -13.85
C THR A 222 8.68 -21.47 -14.87
N GLU A 223 7.39 -21.84 -14.97
CA GLU A 223 6.90 -22.85 -15.92
C GLU A 223 7.35 -22.56 -17.37
N ALA A 224 7.27 -21.29 -17.79
CA ALA A 224 7.68 -20.86 -19.13
C ALA A 224 9.20 -20.95 -19.38
N TRP A 225 10.03 -21.03 -18.32
CA TRP A 225 11.49 -21.05 -18.45
C TRP A 225 12.01 -22.36 -19.03
N ALA A 226 11.22 -23.44 -18.95
CA ALA A 226 11.53 -24.69 -19.62
C ALA A 226 11.59 -24.54 -21.15
N GLN A 227 10.81 -23.60 -21.71
CA GLN A 227 10.78 -23.30 -23.15
C GLN A 227 11.69 -22.13 -23.52
N ASP A 228 11.75 -21.10 -22.68
CA ASP A 228 12.61 -19.93 -22.87
C ASP A 228 13.29 -19.52 -21.56
N SER A 229 14.55 -19.92 -21.40
CA SER A 229 15.37 -19.55 -20.24
C SER A 229 16.24 -18.30 -20.48
N SER A 230 15.91 -17.49 -21.50
CA SER A 230 16.62 -16.24 -21.79
C SER A 230 16.57 -15.26 -20.62
N GLN A 231 17.60 -14.41 -20.52
CA GLN A 231 17.64 -13.36 -19.51
C GLN A 231 16.51 -12.34 -19.67
N GLU A 232 16.03 -12.11 -20.90
CA GLU A 232 14.87 -11.27 -21.15
C GLU A 232 13.62 -11.87 -20.49
N ASN A 233 13.35 -13.16 -20.71
CA ASN A 233 12.20 -13.82 -20.10
C ASN A 233 12.29 -13.88 -18.57
N LYS A 234 13.47 -14.20 -18.01
CA LYS A 234 13.68 -14.20 -16.56
C LYS A 234 13.43 -12.82 -15.94
N LYS A 235 13.99 -11.76 -16.54
CA LYS A 235 13.79 -10.37 -16.06
C LYS A 235 12.32 -9.95 -16.14
N LYS A 236 11.63 -10.29 -17.23
CA LYS A 236 10.20 -10.04 -17.38
C LYS A 236 9.38 -10.80 -16.33
N THR A 237 9.76 -12.04 -16.01
CA THR A 237 9.11 -12.85 -14.98
C THR A 237 9.21 -12.19 -13.60
N VAL A 238 10.35 -11.57 -13.27
CA VAL A 238 10.49 -10.81 -12.02
C VAL A 238 9.53 -9.62 -11.97
N VAL A 239 9.45 -8.85 -13.06
CA VAL A 239 8.51 -7.72 -13.16
C VAL A 239 7.06 -8.19 -13.05
N ASN A 240 6.70 -9.31 -13.67
CA ASN A 240 5.37 -9.89 -13.60
C ASN A 240 5.01 -10.31 -12.17
N LEU A 241 5.92 -11.00 -11.46
CA LEU A 241 5.71 -11.40 -10.07
C LEU A 241 5.34 -10.21 -9.18
N GLU A 242 6.11 -9.13 -9.27
CA GLU A 242 5.85 -7.95 -8.46
C GLU A 242 4.62 -7.17 -8.92
N THR A 243 4.35 -7.13 -10.23
CA THR A 243 3.11 -6.55 -10.77
C THR A 243 1.88 -7.28 -10.21
N ASP A 244 1.91 -8.61 -10.22
CA ASP A 244 0.84 -9.47 -9.74
C ASP A 244 0.58 -9.28 -8.25
N ILE A 245 1.63 -9.36 -7.43
CA ILE A 245 1.51 -9.29 -5.97
C ILE A 245 1.16 -7.88 -5.49
N LEU A 246 1.80 -6.85 -6.04
CA LEU A 246 1.66 -5.49 -5.53
C LEU A 246 0.42 -4.77 -6.07
N PHE A 247 -0.03 -5.11 -7.29
CA PHE A 247 -1.03 -4.31 -8.01
C PHE A 247 -2.15 -5.15 -8.63
N LEU A 248 -1.85 -6.08 -9.54
CA LEU A 248 -2.86 -6.73 -10.37
C LEU A 248 -3.79 -7.64 -9.56
N MET A 249 -3.26 -8.60 -8.80
CA MET A 249 -4.11 -9.53 -8.03
C MET A 249 -4.95 -8.81 -6.96
N PRO A 250 -4.43 -7.83 -6.20
CA PRO A 250 -5.26 -6.99 -5.34
C PRO A 250 -6.35 -6.24 -6.11
N THR A 251 -6.03 -5.68 -7.27
CA THR A 251 -6.97 -4.91 -8.11
C THR A 251 -8.11 -5.79 -8.62
N GLU A 252 -7.81 -6.98 -9.16
CA GLU A 252 -8.82 -7.94 -9.58
C GLU A 252 -9.74 -8.36 -8.43
N LYS A 253 -9.17 -8.57 -7.23
CA LYS A 253 -9.95 -8.89 -6.04
C LYS A 253 -10.90 -7.77 -5.65
N VAL A 254 -10.44 -6.52 -5.66
CA VAL A 254 -11.29 -5.35 -5.36
C VAL A 254 -12.38 -5.18 -6.41
N LEU A 255 -12.09 -5.39 -7.69
CA LEU A 255 -13.09 -5.35 -8.76
C LEU A 255 -14.19 -6.40 -8.55
N ASN A 256 -13.82 -7.63 -8.19
CA ASN A 256 -14.78 -8.71 -7.92
C ASN A 256 -15.64 -8.42 -6.68
N LEU A 257 -15.06 -7.84 -5.63
CA LEU A 257 -15.80 -7.49 -4.42
C LEU A 257 -16.77 -6.34 -4.66
N HIS A 258 -16.35 -5.33 -5.43
CA HIS A 258 -17.22 -4.20 -5.75
C HIS A 258 -18.40 -4.62 -6.65
N THR A 259 -18.14 -5.43 -7.69
CA THR A 259 -19.20 -5.91 -8.59
C THR A 259 -20.19 -6.87 -7.92
N ALA A 260 -19.79 -7.58 -6.87
CA ALA A 260 -20.69 -8.45 -6.09
C ALA A 260 -21.74 -7.66 -5.26
N MET A 261 -21.53 -6.36 -5.05
CA MET A 261 -22.43 -5.48 -4.29
C MET A 261 -23.29 -4.57 -5.17
N SER A 262 -23.00 -4.50 -6.47
CA SER A 262 -23.67 -3.66 -7.48
C SER A 262 -24.96 -4.29 -8.01
#